data_AF-A0A7X6QZX0-F1
#
_entry.id   AF-A0A7X6QZX0-F1
#
_cell.length_a   1.000
_cell.length_b   1.000
_cell.length_c   1.000
_cell.angle_alpha   90.00
_cell.angle_beta   90.00
_cell.angle_gamma   90.00
#
_symmetry.space_group_name_H-M   'P 1'
#
loop_
_entity.id
_entity.type
_entity.pdbx_description
1 polymer ?
#
loop_
_entity_poly.entity_id
_entity_poly.type
_entity_poly.pdbx_seq_one_letter_code
_entity_poly.pdbx_strand_id
1 'polypeptide(L)'
;MQLTREQFARQVIVPAGPAGAIAPLVGSIAVLLLLTNLRTCWRSRELNPGVSFWQLFWGLRDAGDLDPVRLLLVGGPLLLVPVVLALVLADRAGRGARVDRHYRAYLRSGWTAVQIPTGVRVPVNRVRLPLVVLCGPQESPPAMAAAAARVGARVAAMDRQERREWESRLPTTVESGFRVGGLMPELPPSTLACTRRRRTDRVLVIGDGIVLRVRHRRGV
;
A
#
# COMPACT_ATOMS: atom_id res chain seq x y z
N MET A 1 18.41 18.11 -9.70
CA MET A 1 17.75 17.92 -11.01
C MET A 1 16.25 17.80 -10.78
N GLN A 2 15.45 18.72 -11.34
CA GLN A 2 13.98 18.67 -11.21
C GLN A 2 13.39 17.83 -12.34
N LEU A 3 12.51 16.88 -12.01
CA LEU A 3 11.81 16.07 -13.00
C LEU A 3 10.76 16.92 -13.74
N THR A 4 10.56 16.67 -15.04
CA THR A 4 9.39 17.20 -15.75
C THR A 4 8.12 16.51 -15.27
N ARG A 5 6.94 17.11 -15.48
CA ARG A 5 5.64 16.52 -15.10
C ARG A 5 5.46 15.10 -15.65
N GLU A 6 5.83 14.89 -16.91
CA GLU A 6 5.71 13.58 -17.55
C GLU A 6 6.69 12.56 -16.98
N GLN A 7 7.92 12.98 -16.70
CA GLN A 7 8.91 12.14 -16.03
C GLN A 7 8.44 11.77 -14.62
N PHE A 8 7.88 12.72 -13.87
CA PHE A 8 7.28 12.49 -12.55
C PHE A 8 6.14 11.48 -12.63
N ALA A 9 5.19 11.66 -13.56
CA ALA A 9 4.04 10.76 -13.73
C ALA A 9 4.46 9.32 -14.10
N ARG A 10 5.54 9.16 -14.87
CA ARG A 10 6.08 7.85 -15.29
C ARG A 10 6.93 7.20 -14.21
N GLN A 11 7.73 7.98 -13.48
CA GLN A 11 8.71 7.48 -12.53
C GLN A 11 8.16 7.37 -11.12
N VAL A 12 7.18 8.18 -10.72
CA VAL A 12 6.70 8.22 -9.34
C VAL A 12 5.42 7.42 -9.18
N ILE A 13 5.40 6.54 -8.17
CA ILE A 13 4.19 5.82 -7.77
C ILE A 13 3.37 6.73 -6.86
N VAL A 14 2.39 7.40 -7.44
CA VAL A 14 1.41 8.20 -6.70
C VAL A 14 0.42 7.25 -5.99
N PRO A 15 0.12 7.45 -4.70
CA PRO A 15 -0.84 6.63 -3.99
C PRO A 15 -2.22 6.64 -4.66
N ALA A 16 -2.93 5.52 -4.55
CA ALA A 16 -4.32 5.42 -5.00
C ALA A 16 -5.19 6.41 -4.22
N GLY A 17 -6.26 6.91 -4.86
CA GLY A 17 -7.27 7.68 -4.16
C GLY A 17 -8.11 6.78 -3.24
N PRO A 18 -9.02 7.35 -2.45
CA PRO A 18 -9.93 6.58 -1.59
C PRO A 18 -10.73 5.54 -2.38
N ALA A 19 -11.20 5.89 -3.59
CA ALA A 19 -11.89 4.95 -4.48
C ALA A 19 -11.01 3.76 -4.88
N GLY A 20 -9.74 4.00 -5.23
CA GLY A 20 -8.78 2.93 -5.57
C GLY A 20 -8.35 2.10 -4.36
N ALA A 21 -8.41 2.66 -3.14
CA ALA A 21 -8.14 1.92 -1.91
C ALA A 21 -9.31 1.01 -1.50
N ILE A 22 -10.56 1.44 -1.74
CA ILE A 22 -11.78 0.70 -1.40
C ILE A 22 -12.13 -0.36 -2.45
N ALA A 23 -11.88 -0.09 -3.74
CA ALA A 23 -12.16 -1.01 -4.84
C ALA A 23 -11.67 -2.46 -4.63
N PRO A 24 -10.43 -2.74 -4.18
CA PRO A 24 -9.98 -4.12 -3.96
C PRO A 24 -10.71 -4.81 -2.80
N LEU A 25 -11.11 -4.09 -1.75
CA LEU A 25 -11.89 -4.65 -0.65
C LEU A 25 -13.27 -5.09 -1.13
N VAL A 26 -13.99 -4.18 -1.80
CA VAL A 26 -15.32 -4.45 -2.36
C VAL A 26 -15.25 -5.56 -3.41
N GLY A 27 -14.22 -5.53 -4.26
CA GLY A 27 -13.97 -6.56 -5.26
C GLY A 27 -13.69 -7.93 -4.64
N SER A 28 -12.93 -8.00 -3.53
CA SER A 28 -12.69 -9.26 -2.82
C SER A 28 -13.98 -9.85 -2.27
N ILE A 29 -14.86 -9.01 -1.72
CA ILE A 29 -16.18 -9.44 -1.22
C ILE A 29 -17.03 -9.97 -2.39
N ALA A 30 -17.09 -9.25 -3.52
CA ALA A 30 -17.83 -9.68 -4.70
C ALA A 30 -17.33 -11.04 -5.24
N VAL A 31 -16.01 -11.23 -5.30
CA VAL A 31 -15.39 -12.49 -5.73
C VAL A 31 -15.72 -13.62 -4.75
N LEU A 32 -15.65 -13.38 -3.44
CA LEU A 32 -16.00 -14.39 -2.44
C LEU A 32 -17.47 -14.82 -2.54
N LEU A 33 -18.39 -13.87 -2.71
CA LEU A 33 -19.81 -14.17 -2.92
C LEU A 33 -20.03 -14.97 -4.21
N LEU A 34 -19.38 -14.59 -5.31
CA LEU A 34 -19.46 -15.30 -6.58
C LEU A 34 -18.91 -16.73 -6.47
N LEU A 35 -17.72 -16.92 -5.87
CA LEU A 35 -17.12 -18.24 -5.67
C LEU A 35 -17.98 -19.13 -4.77
N THR A 36 -18.58 -18.53 -3.74
CA THR A 36 -19.52 -19.24 -2.86
C THR A 36 -20.76 -19.67 -3.64
N ASN A 37 -21.33 -18.78 -4.46
CA ASN A 37 -22.47 -19.11 -5.32
C ASN A 37 -22.12 -20.23 -6.32
N LEU A 38 -20.98 -20.13 -7.01
CA LEU A 38 -20.48 -21.14 -7.94
C LEU A 38 -20.34 -22.51 -7.26
N ARG A 39 -19.74 -22.55 -6.07
CA ARG A 39 -19.57 -23.78 -5.28
C ARG A 39 -20.90 -24.39 -4.87
N THR A 40 -21.84 -23.56 -4.42
CA THR A 40 -23.19 -24.02 -4.03
C THR A 40 -23.93 -24.58 -5.24
N CYS A 41 -23.93 -23.87 -6.37
CA CYS A 41 -24.54 -24.33 -7.61
C CYS A 41 -23.94 -25.65 -8.11
N TRP A 42 -22.61 -25.80 -8.01
CA TRP A 42 -21.93 -27.03 -8.40
C TRP A 42 -22.37 -28.22 -7.56
N ARG A 43 -22.36 -28.08 -6.23
CA ARG A 43 -22.86 -29.11 -5.30
C ARG A 43 -24.33 -29.44 -5.53
N SER A 44 -25.16 -28.42 -5.74
CA SER A 44 -26.59 -28.61 -6.00
C SER A 44 -26.86 -29.33 -7.31
N ARG A 45 -26.01 -29.14 -8.33
CA ARG A 45 -26.07 -29.86 -9.61
C ARG A 45 -25.67 -31.33 -9.46
N GLU A 46 -24.64 -31.63 -8.68
CA GLU A 46 -24.25 -33.02 -8.37
C GLU A 46 -25.40 -33.78 -7.69
N LEU A 47 -26.14 -33.10 -6.82
CA LEU A 47 -27.32 -33.66 -6.14
C LEU A 47 -28.58 -33.69 -7.00
N ASN A 48 -28.67 -32.85 -8.04
CA ASN A 48 -29.84 -32.71 -8.91
C ASN A 48 -29.42 -32.67 -10.39
N PRO A 49 -29.06 -33.82 -10.98
CA PRO A 49 -28.50 -33.87 -12.34
C PRO A 49 -29.47 -33.40 -13.44
N GLY A 50 -30.79 -33.32 -13.14
CA GLY A 50 -31.81 -32.81 -14.06
C GLY A 50 -31.94 -31.28 -14.12
N VAL A 51 -31.24 -30.52 -13.26
CA VAL A 51 -31.33 -29.05 -13.21
C VAL A 51 -30.09 -28.43 -13.84
N SER A 52 -30.28 -27.42 -14.70
CA SER A 52 -29.13 -26.76 -15.32
C SER A 52 -28.40 -25.85 -14.33
N PHE A 53 -27.07 -25.77 -14.47
CA PHE A 53 -26.25 -24.90 -13.63
C PHE A 53 -26.71 -23.44 -13.64
N TRP A 54 -27.09 -22.93 -14.81
CA TRP A 54 -27.55 -21.55 -14.96
C TRP A 54 -28.90 -21.31 -14.30
N GLN A 55 -29.78 -22.30 -14.26
CA GLN A 55 -31.03 -22.21 -13.50
C GLN A 55 -30.76 -22.18 -11.99
N LEU A 56 -29.75 -22.89 -11.49
CA LEU A 56 -29.34 -22.81 -10.08
C LEU A 56 -28.64 -21.48 -9.75
N PHE A 57 -27.81 -21.00 -10.68
CA PHE A 57 -27.01 -19.78 -10.52
C PHE A 57 -27.84 -18.51 -10.54
N TRP A 58 -28.84 -18.45 -11.43
CA TRP A 58 -29.77 -17.32 -11.55
C TRP A 58 -31.11 -17.55 -10.83
N GLY A 59 -31.31 -18.75 -10.28
CA GLY A 59 -32.57 -19.21 -9.72
C GLY A 59 -32.96 -18.49 -8.43
N LEU A 60 -33.66 -17.37 -8.58
CA LEU A 60 -34.57 -16.79 -7.57
C LEU A 60 -35.99 -17.39 -7.68
N ARG A 61 -36.13 -18.54 -8.35
CA ARG A 61 -37.38 -19.33 -8.39
C ARG A 61 -37.49 -20.03 -7.03
N ASP A 62 -38.37 -19.66 -6.11
CA ASP A 62 -39.80 -19.38 -6.29
C ASP A 62 -40.27 -18.11 -5.54
N ALA A 63 -41.28 -17.45 -6.10
CA ALA A 63 -41.77 -16.11 -5.75
C ALA A 63 -42.45 -15.94 -4.37
N GLY A 64 -42.02 -16.67 -3.34
CA GLY A 64 -42.64 -16.62 -2.01
C GLY A 64 -41.68 -16.69 -0.82
N ASP A 65 -40.44 -17.15 -1.01
CA ASP A 65 -39.47 -17.30 0.08
C ASP A 65 -38.13 -16.69 -0.35
N LEU A 66 -37.98 -15.39 -0.10
CA LEU A 66 -36.76 -14.63 -0.34
C LEU A 66 -35.72 -15.04 0.69
N ASP A 67 -35.01 -16.14 0.44
CA ASP A 67 -33.85 -16.52 1.25
C ASP A 67 -32.81 -15.40 1.16
N PRO A 68 -32.56 -14.66 2.27
CA PRO A 68 -31.65 -13.52 2.27
C PRO A 68 -30.22 -13.93 1.91
N VAL A 69 -29.85 -15.20 2.12
CA VAL A 69 -28.54 -15.74 1.74
C VAL A 69 -28.44 -15.87 0.22
N ARG A 70 -29.48 -16.36 -0.47
CA ARG A 70 -29.49 -16.44 -1.94
C ARG A 70 -29.52 -15.07 -2.59
N LEU A 71 -30.30 -14.13 -2.04
CA LEU A 71 -30.34 -12.75 -2.52
C LEU A 71 -28.96 -12.09 -2.39
N LEU A 72 -28.23 -12.36 -1.30
CA LEU A 72 -26.85 -11.88 -1.12
C LEU A 72 -25.86 -12.55 -2.09
N LEU A 73 -25.98 -13.85 -2.35
CA LEU A 73 -25.05 -14.62 -3.19
C LEU A 73 -25.19 -14.32 -4.69
N VAL A 74 -26.41 -14.02 -5.16
CA VAL A 74 -26.69 -13.72 -6.58
C VAL A 74 -26.77 -12.20 -6.81
N GLY A 75 -27.57 -11.50 -6.00
CA GLY A 75 -27.77 -10.06 -6.10
C GLY A 75 -26.57 -9.25 -5.64
N GLY A 76 -25.82 -9.75 -4.64
CA GLY A 76 -24.59 -9.11 -4.14
C GLY A 76 -23.55 -8.90 -5.26
N PRO A 77 -23.05 -9.95 -5.93
CA PRO A 77 -22.12 -9.79 -7.05
C PRO A 77 -22.67 -8.91 -8.19
N LEU A 78 -23.96 -9.05 -8.52
CA LEU A 78 -24.60 -8.25 -9.59
C LEU A 78 -24.55 -6.74 -9.30
N LEU A 79 -24.71 -6.35 -8.04
CA LEU A 79 -24.60 -4.95 -7.61
C LEU A 79 -23.14 -4.52 -7.37
N LEU A 80 -22.32 -5.39 -6.77
CA LEU A 80 -20.96 -5.05 -6.36
C LEU A 80 -20.00 -4.94 -7.56
N VAL A 81 -20.17 -5.71 -8.63
CA VAL A 81 -19.31 -5.64 -9.82
C VAL A 81 -19.38 -4.27 -10.51
N PRO A 82 -20.56 -3.70 -10.82
CA PRO A 82 -20.70 -2.34 -11.31
C PRO A 82 -20.10 -1.29 -10.36
N VAL A 83 -20.30 -1.44 -9.05
CA VAL A 83 -19.73 -0.54 -8.04
C VAL A 83 -18.20 -0.56 -8.07
N VAL A 84 -17.58 -1.74 -8.12
CA VAL A 84 -16.12 -1.88 -8.24
C VAL A 84 -15.63 -1.22 -9.52
N LEU A 85 -16.32 -1.43 -10.65
CA LEU A 85 -15.98 -0.82 -11.92
C LEU A 85 -16.05 0.72 -11.84
N ALA A 86 -17.13 1.26 -11.27
CA ALA A 86 -17.30 2.69 -11.07
C ALA A 86 -16.19 3.29 -10.17
N LEU A 87 -15.83 2.60 -9.09
CA LEU A 87 -14.73 3.02 -8.20
C LEU A 87 -13.38 3.02 -8.93
N VAL A 88 -13.11 2.00 -9.76
CA VAL A 88 -11.88 1.92 -10.56
C VAL A 88 -11.84 3.04 -11.60
N LEU A 89 -12.95 3.32 -12.28
CA LEU A 89 -13.06 4.40 -13.25
C LEU A 89 -12.88 5.76 -12.58
N ALA A 90 -13.52 6.00 -11.44
CA ALA A 90 -13.38 7.21 -10.65
C ALA A 90 -11.93 7.41 -10.17
N ASP A 91 -11.26 6.36 -9.70
CA ASP A 91 -9.85 6.43 -9.32
C ASP A 91 -8.97 6.81 -10.51
N ARG A 92 -9.22 6.22 -11.69
CA ARG A 92 -8.47 6.54 -12.91
C ARG A 92 -8.72 7.95 -13.41
N ALA A 93 -9.96 8.41 -13.41
CA ALA A 93 -10.32 9.78 -13.79
C ALA A 93 -9.61 10.81 -12.88
N GLY A 94 -9.58 10.54 -11.56
CA GLY A 94 -8.89 11.41 -10.60
C GLY A 94 -7.36 11.33 -10.63
N ARG A 95 -6.76 10.39 -11.39
CA ARG A 95 -5.32 10.15 -11.36
C ARG A 95 -4.51 11.36 -11.83
N GLY A 96 -4.97 12.05 -12.88
CA GLY A 96 -4.30 13.25 -13.41
C GLY A 96 -4.19 14.34 -12.34
N ALA A 97 -5.30 14.69 -11.70
CA ALA A 97 -5.34 15.69 -10.64
C ALA A 97 -4.45 15.31 -9.43
N ARG A 98 -4.40 14.02 -9.06
CA ARG A 98 -3.51 13.54 -7.99
C ARG A 98 -2.04 13.71 -8.37
N VAL A 99 -1.66 13.30 -9.58
CA VAL A 99 -0.29 13.49 -10.11
C VAL A 99 0.07 14.96 -10.09
N ASP A 100 -0.82 15.84 -10.53
CA ASP A 100 -0.57 17.29 -10.57
C ASP A 100 -0.41 17.89 -9.18
N ARG A 101 -1.25 17.48 -8.22
CA ARG A 101 -1.13 17.91 -6.83
C ARG A 101 0.22 17.52 -6.24
N HIS A 102 0.65 16.27 -6.43
CA HIS A 102 1.95 15.81 -5.93
C HIS A 102 3.12 16.44 -6.70
N TYR A 103 2.98 16.67 -8.00
CA TYR A 103 4.00 17.33 -8.80
C TYR A 103 4.21 18.78 -8.37
N ARG A 104 3.13 19.55 -8.16
CA ARG A 104 3.21 20.92 -7.63
C ARG A 104 3.77 20.97 -6.21
N ALA A 105 3.55 19.93 -5.40
CA ALA A 105 4.19 19.83 -4.10
C ALA A 105 5.69 19.50 -4.23
N TYR A 106 6.06 18.60 -5.13
CA TYR A 106 7.45 18.28 -5.46
C TYR A 106 8.23 19.50 -5.96
N LEU A 107 7.64 20.34 -6.82
CA LEU A 107 8.30 21.56 -7.29
C LEU A 107 8.60 22.56 -6.16
N ARG A 108 7.80 22.57 -5.10
CA ARG A 108 7.96 23.50 -3.97
C ARG A 108 9.03 23.06 -2.97
N SER A 109 9.06 21.77 -2.63
CA SER A 109 9.89 21.27 -1.51
C SER A 109 10.40 19.84 -1.71
N GLY A 110 10.38 19.36 -2.97
CA GLY A 110 10.69 17.98 -3.29
C GLY A 110 12.16 17.74 -3.57
N TRP A 111 12.67 16.61 -3.09
CA TRP A 111 14.06 16.18 -3.31
C TRP A 111 14.16 14.66 -3.43
N THR A 112 15.25 14.18 -4.03
CA THR A 112 15.51 12.75 -4.20
C THR A 112 16.38 12.24 -3.07
N ALA A 113 15.95 11.18 -2.39
CA ALA A 113 16.70 10.53 -1.33
C ALA A 113 17.26 9.18 -1.78
N VAL A 114 18.43 8.85 -1.24
CA VAL A 114 18.95 7.48 -1.27
C VAL A 114 18.51 6.77 0.01
N GLN A 115 17.91 5.58 -0.14
CA GLN A 115 17.51 4.75 1.00
C GLN A 115 18.72 3.98 1.51
N ILE A 116 19.10 4.26 2.74
CA ILE A 116 20.21 3.60 3.43
C ILE A 116 19.63 2.64 4.48
N PRO A 117 19.95 1.33 4.40
CA PRO A 117 19.43 0.36 5.34
C PRO A 117 20.02 0.55 6.74
N THR A 118 19.17 0.47 7.76
CA THR A 118 19.61 0.44 9.17
C THR A 118 19.95 -0.96 9.66
N GLY A 119 19.58 -2.00 8.91
CA GLY A 119 19.62 -3.40 9.38
C GLY A 119 18.45 -3.79 10.29
N VAL A 120 17.63 -2.83 10.73
CA VAL A 120 16.46 -3.07 11.58
C VAL A 120 15.24 -3.44 10.74
N ARG A 121 14.40 -4.34 11.26
CA ARG A 121 13.07 -4.63 10.71
C ARG A 121 12.02 -4.33 11.76
N VAL A 122 11.03 -3.52 11.38
CA VAL A 122 9.96 -3.03 12.25
C VAL A 122 8.61 -3.62 11.84
N PRO A 123 7.71 -3.89 12.79
CA PRO A 123 6.36 -4.35 12.48
C PRO A 123 5.56 -3.21 11.85
N VAL A 124 5.02 -3.44 10.65
CA VAL A 124 4.06 -2.56 10.00
C VAL A 124 2.86 -3.41 9.60
N ASN A 125 1.73 -3.19 10.27
CA ASN A 125 0.56 -4.07 10.20
C ASN A 125 0.96 -5.53 10.52
N ARG A 126 0.68 -6.47 9.61
CA ARG A 126 0.99 -7.90 9.76
C ARG A 126 2.37 -8.31 9.22
N VAL A 127 3.20 -7.36 8.78
CA VAL A 127 4.46 -7.66 8.07
C VAL A 127 5.64 -6.92 8.71
N ARG A 128 6.79 -7.58 8.83
CA ARG A 128 8.05 -6.93 9.24
C ARG A 128 8.79 -6.34 8.05
N LEU A 129 8.89 -5.02 8.00
CA LEU A 129 9.53 -4.31 6.90
C LEU A 129 10.90 -3.75 7.34
N PRO A 130 11.93 -3.79 6.48
CA PRO A 130 13.19 -3.11 6.74
C PRO A 130 12.99 -1.61 6.96
N LEU A 131 13.62 -1.07 7.99
CA LEU A 131 13.69 0.34 8.27
C LEU A 131 14.90 0.94 7.55
N VAL A 132 14.68 2.03 6.83
CA VAL A 132 15.70 2.74 6.08
C VAL A 132 15.71 4.20 6.45
N VAL A 133 16.89 4.79 6.39
CA VAL A 133 17.12 6.23 6.54
C VAL A 133 17.21 6.84 5.15
N LEU A 134 16.69 8.06 5.00
CA LEU A 134 16.66 8.79 3.75
C LEU A 134 17.78 9.82 3.73
N CYS A 135 18.81 9.52 2.94
CA CYS A 135 19.95 10.42 2.76
C CYS A 135 19.60 11.50 1.73
N GLY A 136 19.62 12.75 2.17
CA GLY A 136 19.37 13.94 1.35
C GLY A 136 20.52 14.34 0.44
N PRO A 137 20.30 15.28 -0.49
CA PRO A 137 21.32 15.72 -1.44
C PRO A 137 22.50 16.46 -0.79
N GLN A 138 22.32 16.99 0.43
CA GLN A 138 23.36 17.69 1.19
C GLN A 138 24.10 16.75 2.16
N GLU A 139 23.67 15.50 2.28
CA GLU A 139 24.23 14.53 3.22
C GLU A 139 25.15 13.55 2.49
N SER A 140 26.23 13.13 3.15
CA SER A 140 27.16 12.15 2.60
C SER A 140 26.62 10.73 2.80
N PRO A 141 26.34 9.95 1.73
CA PRO A 141 25.86 8.58 1.85
C PRO A 141 26.72 7.66 2.75
N PRO A 142 28.06 7.65 2.67
CA PRO A 142 28.87 6.79 3.55
C PRO A 142 28.78 7.21 5.03
N ALA A 143 28.73 8.51 5.33
CA ALA A 143 28.57 8.98 6.70
C ALA A 143 27.20 8.58 7.28
N MET A 144 26.15 8.71 6.47
CA MET A 144 24.79 8.31 6.85
C MET A 144 24.66 6.78 6.98
N ALA A 145 25.38 6.01 6.18
CA ALA A 145 25.44 4.55 6.30
C ALA A 145 26.09 4.10 7.62
N ALA A 146 27.18 4.74 8.03
CA ALA A 146 27.81 4.47 9.32
C ALA A 146 26.86 4.80 10.49
N ALA A 147 26.12 5.92 10.39
CA ALA A 147 25.13 6.30 11.40
C ALA A 147 23.94 5.34 11.45
N ALA A 148 23.39 4.96 10.29
CA ALA A 148 22.32 3.98 10.18
C ALA A 148 22.73 2.60 10.72
N ALA A 149 23.98 2.18 10.53
CA ALA A 149 24.50 0.94 11.08
C ALA A 149 24.56 0.97 12.62
N ARG A 150 24.87 2.12 13.23
CA ARG A 150 24.83 2.28 14.70
C ARG A 150 23.42 2.14 15.25
N VAL A 151 22.40 2.66 14.55
CA VAL A 151 20.99 2.42 14.90
C VAL A 151 20.71 0.92 14.91
N GLY A 152 21.15 0.19 13.88
CA GLY A 152 21.05 -1.26 13.79
C GLY A 152 21.69 -1.98 14.98
N ALA A 153 22.93 -1.63 15.30
CA ALA A 153 23.68 -2.21 16.41
C ALA A 153 22.98 -1.96 17.76
N ARG A 154 22.48 -0.75 17.99
CA ARG A 154 21.75 -0.42 19.22
C ARG A 154 20.46 -1.22 19.35
N VAL A 155 19.63 -1.25 18.30
CA VAL A 155 18.36 -2.00 18.33
C VAL A 155 18.62 -3.51 18.46
N ALA A 156 19.75 -4.01 17.96
CA ALA A 156 20.16 -5.40 18.17
C ALA A 156 20.61 -5.69 19.62
N ALA A 157 21.14 -4.68 20.33
CA ALA A 157 21.57 -4.78 21.72
C ALA A 157 20.44 -4.56 22.74
N MET A 158 19.30 -3.99 22.32
CA MET A 158 18.12 -3.83 23.18
C MET A 158 17.55 -5.18 23.61
N ASP A 159 17.06 -5.24 24.84
CA ASP A 159 16.31 -6.40 25.29
C ASP A 159 14.90 -6.48 24.62
N ARG A 160 14.16 -7.55 24.90
CA ARG A 160 12.84 -7.77 24.28
C ARG A 160 11.81 -6.72 24.68
N GLN A 161 11.87 -6.20 25.90
CA GLN A 161 10.91 -5.23 26.42
C GLN A 161 11.21 -3.83 25.88
N GLU A 162 12.47 -3.40 25.97
CA GLU A 162 12.98 -2.16 25.39
C GLU A 162 12.68 -2.07 23.91
N ARG A 163 12.91 -3.17 23.16
CA ARG A 163 12.61 -3.21 21.73
C ARG A 163 11.13 -3.03 21.44
N ARG A 164 10.24 -3.64 22.25
CA ARG A 164 8.79 -3.48 22.07
C ARG A 164 8.34 -2.05 22.34
N GLU A 165 8.90 -1.42 23.36
CA GLU A 165 8.62 -0.02 23.68
C GLU A 165 9.16 0.92 22.61
N TRP A 166 10.35 0.66 22.08
CA TRP A 166 10.88 1.41 20.96
C TRP A 166 10.02 1.23 19.69
N GLU A 167 9.61 -0.01 19.37
CA GLU A 167 8.72 -0.30 18.24
C GLU A 167 7.34 0.36 18.41
N SER A 168 6.81 0.50 19.64
CA SER A 168 5.51 1.15 19.90
C SER A 168 5.55 2.68 19.78
N ARG A 169 6.73 3.30 19.96
CA ARG A 169 6.94 4.74 19.75
C ARG A 169 7.11 5.11 18.28
N LEU A 170 7.25 4.13 17.38
CA LEU A 170 7.33 4.41 15.94
C LEU A 170 5.97 4.95 15.44
N PRO A 171 5.95 6.03 14.62
CA PRO A 171 4.70 6.60 14.13
C PRO A 171 3.91 5.61 13.27
N THR A 172 2.57 5.63 13.30
CA THR A 172 1.75 4.78 12.41
C THR A 172 2.01 5.01 10.91
N THR A 173 2.59 6.16 10.57
CA THR A 173 2.96 6.56 9.21
C THR A 173 4.38 6.17 8.79
N VAL A 174 5.03 5.18 9.43
CA VAL A 174 6.40 4.72 9.07
C VAL A 174 6.57 4.43 7.56
N GLU A 175 5.51 4.02 6.86
CA GLU A 175 5.57 3.79 5.40
C GLU A 175 5.72 5.09 4.60
N SER A 176 5.15 6.18 5.09
CA SER A 176 5.12 7.48 4.41
C SER A 176 6.36 8.30 4.68
N GLY A 177 7.13 7.97 5.73
CA GLY A 177 8.27 8.75 6.19
C GLY A 177 7.96 9.47 7.50
N PHE A 178 8.97 9.56 8.37
CA PHE A 178 8.88 10.29 9.63
C PHE A 178 10.26 10.84 10.00
N ARG A 179 10.29 11.94 10.77
CA ARG A 179 11.53 12.48 11.33
C ARG A 179 12.00 11.60 12.47
N VAL A 180 13.26 11.23 12.46
CA VAL A 180 13.81 10.29 13.45
C VAL A 180 13.86 10.88 14.85
N GLY A 181 14.12 12.19 14.99
CA GLY A 181 14.09 12.89 16.28
C GLY A 181 14.81 12.14 17.41
N GLY A 182 14.19 12.09 18.59
CA GLY A 182 14.73 11.34 19.74
C GLY A 182 14.64 9.82 19.65
N LEU A 183 14.03 9.25 18.60
CA LEU A 183 13.90 7.79 18.44
C LEU A 183 15.20 7.13 17.96
N MET A 184 16.06 7.89 17.28
CA MET A 184 17.36 7.44 16.76
C MET A 184 18.41 8.53 16.96
N PRO A 185 18.92 8.71 18.19
CA PRO A 185 19.89 9.76 18.53
C PRO A 185 21.24 9.61 17.79
N GLU A 186 21.50 8.46 17.17
CA GLU A 186 22.67 8.23 16.32
C GLU A 186 22.60 9.01 14.99
N LEU A 187 21.40 9.52 14.66
CA LEU A 187 21.10 10.28 13.45
C LEU A 187 20.76 11.73 13.81
N PRO A 188 21.02 12.68 12.90
CA PRO A 188 20.51 14.05 13.05
C PRO A 188 18.98 14.06 13.21
N PRO A 189 18.42 14.93 14.08
CA PRO A 189 16.99 14.94 14.37
C PRO A 189 16.11 15.30 13.14
N SER A 190 16.69 16.03 12.18
CA SER A 190 16.06 16.39 10.90
C SER A 190 16.03 15.24 9.88
N THR A 191 16.77 14.16 10.12
CA THR A 191 16.84 13.03 9.20
C THR A 191 15.49 12.32 9.14
N LEU A 192 15.11 11.91 7.93
CA LEU A 192 13.88 11.15 7.69
C LEU A 192 14.19 9.65 7.65
N ALA A 193 13.31 8.85 8.21
CA ALA A 193 13.30 7.40 8.07
C ALA A 193 11.95 6.92 7.53
N CYS A 194 11.95 5.79 6.85
CA CYS A 194 10.73 5.12 6.39
C CYS A 194 10.93 3.61 6.33
N THR A 195 9.86 2.86 6.10
CA THR A 195 9.99 1.44 5.79
C THR A 195 10.16 1.17 4.29
N ARG A 196 10.96 0.16 3.96
CA ARG A 196 11.25 -0.27 2.59
C ARG A 196 10.46 -1.52 2.24
N ARG A 197 9.39 -1.40 1.43
CA ARG A 197 8.63 -2.56 0.92
C ARG A 197 9.29 -3.30 -0.26
N ARG A 198 10.19 -2.66 -1.04
CA ARG A 198 10.83 -3.25 -2.23
C ARG A 198 12.29 -2.79 -2.37
N ARG A 199 13.09 -3.52 -3.16
CA ARG A 199 14.48 -3.15 -3.52
C ARG A 199 14.55 -1.94 -4.49
N THR A 200 13.96 -0.81 -4.14
CA THR A 200 14.28 0.47 -4.78
C THR A 200 15.32 1.18 -3.95
N ASP A 201 16.38 1.71 -4.55
CA ASP A 201 17.45 2.41 -3.80
C ASP A 201 17.19 3.91 -3.68
N ARG A 202 16.29 4.45 -4.52
CA ARG A 202 15.93 5.87 -4.53
C ARG A 202 14.44 6.08 -4.26
N VAL A 203 14.12 7.12 -3.52
CA VAL A 203 12.77 7.63 -3.29
C VAL A 203 12.73 9.13 -3.51
N LEU A 204 11.55 9.66 -3.69
CA LEU A 204 11.30 11.09 -3.84
C LEU A 204 10.54 11.56 -2.60
N VAL A 205 11.14 12.48 -1.87
CA VAL A 205 10.56 13.06 -0.66
C VAL A 205 9.90 14.38 -1.03
N ILE A 206 8.70 14.63 -0.53
CA ILE A 206 7.97 15.88 -0.70
C ILE A 206 7.71 16.47 0.68
N GLY A 207 8.21 17.70 0.89
CA GLY A 207 8.07 18.41 2.16
C GLY A 207 8.65 17.64 3.34
N ASP A 208 7.92 17.61 4.44
CA ASP A 208 8.41 17.13 5.74
C ASP A 208 8.24 15.63 6.01
N GLY A 209 7.81 14.85 5.02
CA GLY A 209 7.66 13.40 5.23
C GLY A 209 6.70 12.67 4.31
N ILE A 210 6.45 13.13 3.09
CA ILE A 210 5.77 12.28 2.09
C ILE A 210 6.81 11.61 1.23
N VAL A 211 6.99 10.30 1.39
CA VAL A 211 7.94 9.48 0.64
C VAL A 211 7.22 8.79 -0.50
N LEU A 212 7.44 9.28 -1.72
CA LEU A 212 6.95 8.66 -2.93
C LEU A 212 8.01 7.74 -3.54
N ARG A 213 7.57 6.59 -4.00
CA ARG A 213 8.48 5.58 -4.58
C ARG A 213 8.80 5.94 -6.02
N VAL A 214 10.07 5.77 -6.39
CA VAL A 214 10.51 5.87 -7.77
C VAL A 214 10.53 4.46 -8.39
N ARG A 215 9.85 4.27 -9.51
CA ARG A 215 9.91 3.04 -10.31
C ARG A 215 11.34 2.85 -10.78
N HIS A 216 11.92 1.71 -10.40
CA HIS A 216 13.20 1.28 -10.93
C HIS A 216 13.03 1.09 -12.45
N ARG A 217 13.63 1.95 -13.27
CA ARG A 217 13.93 1.56 -14.65
C ARG A 217 14.98 0.46 -14.53
N ARG A 218 14.66 -0.77 -14.92
CA ARG A 218 15.73 -1.68 -15.34
C ARG A 218 16.36 -1.00 -16.56
N GLY A 219 17.58 -0.47 -16.44
CA GLY A 219 18.41 -0.20 -17.62
C GLY A 219 18.65 -1.55 -18.33
N VAL A 220 18.67 -1.68 -19.66
CA VAL A 220 19.50 -0.97 -20.64
C VAL A 220 20.90 -0.74 -20.11
#